data_AF-A0A4V0Y8Q4-F1
#
_entry.id   AF-A0A4V0Y8Q4-F1
#
_cell.length_a   1.000
_cell.length_b   1.000
_cell.length_c   1.000
_cell.angle_alpha   90.00
_cell.angle_beta   90.00
_cell.angle_gamma   90.00
#
_symmetry.space_group_name_H-M   'P 1'
#
loop_
_entity.id
_entity.type
_entity.pdbx_description
1 polymer ?
#
loop_
_entity_poly.entity_id
_entity_poly.type
_entity_poly.pdbx_seq_one_letter_code
_entity_poly.pdbx_strand_id
1 'polypeptide(L)'
;AILVECSRKFPFVFNTDAPQKHEKFVLTSGLDQLKCVVSLTGDCISHADINFKIQRQQTVNYRTSIQSENPWRLHQVQDAVNHLHQALITIENIDKDYIFRSSEEVLHILGNILGCLQRGRTSLILPRKRTIDDLMKSRNMKCLNPALPEDLALSFYIQSHKLVFAVYQVSFVQGTMKFESHQAEASVPWLNDVLVLFTVALQLGQQLKDKISVFAQYKDFTVGSQALHCVAY
;
A
#
# COMPACT_ATOMS: atom_id res chain seq x y z
N ALA A 1 -17.79 -10.31 -2.55
CA ALA A 1 -16.82 -11.43 -2.56
C ALA A 1 -15.37 -10.94 -2.65
N ILE A 2 -14.94 -10.29 -3.73
CA ILE A 2 -13.52 -9.90 -3.96
C ILE A 2 -12.96 -8.96 -2.89
N LEU A 3 -13.70 -7.92 -2.48
CA LEU A 3 -13.21 -6.98 -1.48
C LEU A 3 -13.07 -7.60 -0.08
N VAL A 4 -13.98 -8.51 0.26
CA VAL A 4 -13.91 -9.29 1.52
C VAL A 4 -12.68 -10.21 1.49
N GLU A 5 -12.42 -10.86 0.36
CA GLU A 5 -11.21 -11.67 0.19
C GLU A 5 -9.95 -10.80 0.28
N CYS A 6 -9.94 -9.61 -0.34
CA CYS A 6 -8.84 -8.66 -0.24
C CYS A 6 -8.57 -8.25 1.21
N SER A 7 -9.63 -8.03 1.99
CA SER A 7 -9.56 -7.69 3.41
C SER A 7 -8.91 -8.81 4.23
N ARG A 8 -9.23 -10.08 3.91
CA ARG A 8 -8.63 -11.26 4.55
C ARG A 8 -7.15 -11.47 4.21
N LYS A 9 -6.67 -10.94 3.09
CA LYS A 9 -5.25 -11.00 2.72
C LYS A 9 -4.38 -10.06 3.54
N PHE A 10 -4.95 -9.00 4.12
CA PHE A 10 -4.21 -8.18 5.06
C PHE A 10 -4.04 -8.93 6.39
N PRO A 11 -2.80 -9.12 6.86
CA PRO A 11 -2.58 -9.74 8.16
C PRO A 11 -3.21 -8.90 9.29
N PHE A 12 -4.08 -9.53 10.07
CA PHE A 12 -4.57 -9.06 11.39
C PHE A 12 -5.43 -7.79 11.44
N VAL A 13 -6.07 -7.38 10.34
CA VAL A 13 -6.96 -6.21 10.36
C VAL A 13 -8.33 -6.52 10.99
N PHE A 14 -8.76 -7.79 11.05
CA PHE A 14 -10.15 -8.15 11.39
C PHE A 14 -10.35 -9.30 12.39
N ASN A 15 -9.27 -9.95 12.86
CA ASN A 15 -9.38 -11.11 13.74
C ASN A 15 -8.39 -10.96 14.90
N THR A 16 -8.90 -10.65 16.08
CA THR A 16 -8.14 -10.51 17.34
C THR A 16 -7.67 -11.86 17.90
N ASP A 17 -8.27 -12.97 17.44
CA ASP A 17 -8.13 -14.28 18.10
C ASP A 17 -7.26 -15.27 17.31
N ALA A 18 -6.72 -14.88 16.15
CA ALA A 18 -5.82 -15.73 15.37
C ALA A 18 -4.38 -15.62 15.91
N PRO A 19 -3.61 -16.73 15.97
CA PRO A 19 -2.22 -16.71 16.43
C PRO A 19 -1.39 -15.76 15.56
N GLN A 20 -0.67 -14.82 16.20
CA GLN A 20 0.18 -13.83 15.54
C GLN A 20 1.29 -14.53 14.76
N LYS A 21 1.14 -14.65 13.45
CA LYS A 21 2.18 -15.17 12.58
C LYS A 21 3.14 -14.02 12.24
N HIS A 22 4.21 -13.91 13.00
CA HIS A 22 5.32 -13.03 12.66
C HIS A 22 6.04 -13.59 11.43
N GLU A 23 5.98 -12.89 10.30
CA GLU A 23 6.72 -13.26 9.11
C GLU A 23 8.12 -12.64 9.18
N LYS A 24 9.14 -13.48 9.00
CA LYS A 24 10.55 -13.06 8.99
C LYS A 24 11.00 -12.83 7.56
N PHE A 25 11.55 -11.65 7.30
CA PHE A 25 12.11 -11.25 6.01
C PHE A 25 13.59 -10.97 6.16
N VAL A 26 14.39 -11.41 5.19
CA VAL A 26 15.82 -11.11 5.10
C VAL A 26 16.03 -10.20 3.90
N LEU A 27 16.48 -8.97 4.17
CA LEU A 27 16.79 -7.96 3.16
C LEU A 27 18.31 -7.83 3.09
N THR A 28 18.90 -8.15 1.94
CA THR A 28 20.35 -8.05 1.72
C THR A 28 20.65 -7.27 0.45
N SER A 29 21.73 -6.48 0.46
CA SER A 29 22.21 -5.74 -0.71
C SER A 29 23.73 -5.69 -0.76
N GLY A 30 24.27 -5.79 -1.98
CA GLY A 30 25.69 -6.00 -2.24
C GLY A 30 26.24 -7.32 -1.67
N LEU A 31 27.55 -7.53 -1.81
CA LEU A 31 28.31 -8.59 -1.11
C LEU A 31 28.38 -8.27 0.41
N ASP A 32 27.25 -8.39 1.10
CA ASP A 32 27.08 -8.07 2.54
C ASP A 32 27.45 -6.63 2.91
N GLN A 33 27.06 -5.66 2.07
CA GLN A 33 27.15 -4.24 2.44
C GLN A 33 26.00 -3.83 3.33
N LEU A 34 24.83 -4.43 3.14
CA LEU A 34 23.64 -4.16 3.91
C LEU A 34 22.88 -5.47 4.14
N LYS A 35 22.56 -5.77 5.41
CA LYS A 35 21.77 -6.91 5.84
C LYS A 35 20.78 -6.46 6.92
N CYS A 36 19.51 -6.79 6.73
CA CYS A 36 18.45 -6.52 7.68
C CYS A 36 17.56 -7.75 7.80
N VAL A 37 17.29 -8.21 9.03
CA VAL A 37 16.34 -9.29 9.31
C VAL A 37 15.15 -8.71 10.05
N VAL A 38 13.97 -8.72 9.44
CA VAL A 38 12.78 -8.02 9.91
C VAL A 38 11.69 -9.02 10.29
N SER A 39 11.03 -8.80 11.43
CA SER A 39 9.78 -9.47 11.81
C SER A 39 8.61 -8.53 11.57
N LEU A 40 7.86 -8.79 10.50
CA LEU A 40 6.72 -7.99 10.05
C LEU A 40 5.40 -8.68 10.39
N THR A 41 4.43 -7.91 10.88
CA THR A 41 3.06 -8.35 11.13
C THR A 41 2.10 -7.24 10.73
N GLY A 42 1.40 -7.42 9.60
CA GLY A 42 0.54 -6.38 9.04
C GLY A 42 1.33 -5.12 8.69
N ASP A 43 1.02 -4.01 9.35
CA ASP A 43 1.70 -2.72 9.24
C ASP A 43 2.87 -2.56 10.23
N CYS A 44 3.12 -3.54 11.10
CA CYS A 44 4.00 -3.41 12.24
C CYS A 44 5.31 -4.19 12.06
N ILE A 45 6.44 -3.49 12.10
CA ILE A 45 7.77 -4.09 12.26
C ILE A 45 8.08 -4.10 13.76
N SER A 46 7.92 -5.27 14.37
CA SER A 46 8.13 -5.45 15.82
C SER A 46 9.59 -5.65 16.18
N HIS A 47 10.35 -6.29 15.27
CA HIS A 47 11.76 -6.56 15.46
C HIS A 47 12.50 -6.36 14.15
N ALA A 48 13.69 -5.77 14.21
CA ALA A 48 14.61 -5.74 13.09
C ALA A 48 16.05 -5.82 13.59
N ASP A 49 16.85 -6.74 13.06
CA ASP A 49 18.29 -6.78 13.26
C ASP A 49 18.99 -6.19 12.03
N ILE A 50 19.70 -5.09 12.20
CA ILE A 50 20.21 -4.26 11.11
C ILE A 50 21.74 -4.20 11.18
N ASN A 51 22.41 -4.52 10.08
CA ASN A 51 23.86 -4.43 9.90
C ASN A 51 24.17 -3.81 8.54
N PHE A 52 24.97 -2.75 8.51
CA PHE A 52 25.35 -2.10 7.27
C PHE A 52 26.74 -1.47 7.34
N LYS A 53 27.39 -1.35 6.19
CA LYS A 53 28.70 -0.73 6.02
C LYS A 53 28.56 0.63 5.37
N ILE A 54 29.26 1.62 5.90
CA ILE A 54 29.32 2.97 5.35
C ILE A 54 30.77 3.27 4.97
N GLN A 55 30.98 3.75 3.75
CA GLN A 55 32.31 4.17 3.29
C GLN A 55 32.59 5.61 3.77
N ARG A 56 33.59 5.78 4.62
CA ARG A 56 34.16 7.08 5.01
C ARG A 56 35.65 7.10 4.63
N GLN A 57 36.50 7.73 5.44
CA GLN A 57 37.96 7.53 5.33
C GLN A 57 38.35 6.05 5.48
N GLN A 58 37.63 5.33 6.34
CA GLN A 58 37.66 3.87 6.45
C GLN A 58 36.22 3.34 6.39
N THR A 59 36.05 2.08 6.00
CA THR A 59 34.73 1.43 6.03
C THR A 59 34.32 1.18 7.47
N VAL A 60 33.20 1.77 7.89
CA VAL A 60 32.63 1.59 9.24
C VAL A 60 31.44 0.65 9.17
N ASN A 61 31.38 -0.34 10.07
CA ASN A 61 30.24 -1.24 10.20
C ASN A 61 29.33 -0.76 11.36
N TYR A 62 28.07 -0.53 11.06
CA TYR A 62 27.04 -0.19 12.03
C TYR A 62 26.12 -1.38 12.29
N ARG A 63 25.78 -1.57 13.56
CA ARG A 63 24.76 -2.53 14.01
C ARG A 63 23.74 -1.80 14.87
N THR A 64 22.47 -1.99 14.55
CA THR A 64 21.35 -1.45 15.34
C THR A 64 20.17 -2.41 15.26
N SER A 65 19.16 -2.17 16.08
CA SER A 65 17.98 -3.02 16.16
C SER A 65 16.71 -2.23 16.45
N ILE A 66 15.58 -2.79 16.07
CA ILE A 66 14.23 -2.37 16.50
C ILE A 66 13.72 -3.46 17.46
N GLN A 67 13.10 -3.06 18.57
CA GLN A 67 12.54 -3.97 19.58
C GLN A 67 11.03 -3.74 19.77
N SER A 68 10.33 -4.75 20.30
CA SER A 68 8.86 -4.80 20.41
C SER A 68 8.22 -3.63 21.13
N GLU A 69 8.90 -3.04 22.12
CA GLU A 69 8.36 -1.96 22.95
C GLU A 69 8.13 -0.67 22.15
N ASN A 70 8.83 -0.48 21.02
CA ASN A 70 8.69 0.67 20.14
C ASN A 70 8.69 0.23 18.68
N PRO A 71 7.58 -0.37 18.18
CA PRO A 71 7.56 -0.94 16.85
C PRO A 71 7.55 0.14 15.75
N TRP A 72 8.14 -0.19 14.61
CA TRP A 72 8.12 0.67 13.43
C TRP A 72 6.85 0.42 12.61
N ARG A 73 6.04 1.47 12.44
CA ARG A 73 4.73 1.39 11.75
C ARG A 73 4.83 1.81 10.28
N LEU A 74 4.24 1.00 9.40
CA LEU A 74 4.15 1.21 7.96
C LEU A 74 2.78 1.81 7.59
N HIS A 75 2.68 3.14 7.64
CA HIS A 75 1.42 3.84 7.36
C HIS A 75 0.77 3.45 6.02
N GLN A 76 1.58 3.10 5.00
CA GLN A 76 1.08 2.67 3.68
C GLN A 76 0.12 1.48 3.75
N VAL A 77 0.41 0.50 4.63
CA VAL A 77 -0.43 -0.68 4.84
C VAL A 77 -1.73 -0.29 5.51
N GLN A 78 -1.65 0.53 6.57
CA GLN A 78 -2.83 1.05 7.27
C GLN A 78 -3.73 1.88 6.35
N ASP A 79 -3.15 2.76 5.51
CA ASP A 79 -3.91 3.57 4.57
C ASP A 79 -4.62 2.70 3.51
N ALA A 80 -3.95 1.65 3.02
CA ALA A 80 -4.54 0.71 2.07
C ALA A 80 -5.77 0.01 2.67
N VAL A 81 -5.62 -0.42 3.92
CA VAL A 81 -6.67 -1.05 4.72
C VAL A 81 -7.85 -0.10 4.95
N ASN A 82 -7.58 1.14 5.35
CA ASN A 82 -8.63 2.13 5.61
C ASN A 82 -9.45 2.43 4.35
N HIS A 83 -8.78 2.54 3.20
CA HIS A 83 -9.46 2.75 1.92
C HIS A 83 -10.28 1.52 1.48
N LEU A 84 -9.78 0.31 1.69
CA LEU A 84 -10.54 -0.90 1.41
C LEU A 84 -11.80 -1.00 2.28
N HIS A 85 -11.69 -0.71 3.58
CA HIS A 85 -12.83 -0.66 4.49
C HIS A 85 -13.87 0.35 4.06
N GLN A 86 -13.46 1.56 3.66
CA GLN A 86 -14.39 2.57 3.20
C GLN A 86 -15.20 2.08 1.99
N ALA A 87 -14.56 1.34 1.07
CA ALA A 87 -15.24 0.73 -0.07
C ALA A 87 -16.22 -0.37 0.38
N LEU A 88 -15.84 -1.21 1.34
CA LEU A 88 -16.70 -2.26 1.91
C LEU A 88 -17.95 -1.67 2.58
N ILE A 89 -17.78 -0.70 3.47
CA ILE A 89 -18.88 0.01 4.15
C ILE A 89 -19.83 0.65 3.13
N THR A 90 -19.29 1.24 2.06
CA THR A 90 -20.11 1.83 0.99
C THR A 90 -21.01 0.78 0.31
N ILE A 91 -20.53 -0.44 0.13
CA ILE A 91 -21.31 -1.55 -0.45
C ILE A 91 -22.30 -2.12 0.57
N GLU A 92 -21.87 -2.31 1.82
CA GLU A 92 -22.68 -2.89 2.90
C GLU A 92 -23.87 -2.00 3.29
N ASN A 93 -23.73 -0.68 3.13
CA ASN A 93 -24.81 0.27 3.37
C ASN A 93 -25.91 0.25 2.29
N ILE A 94 -25.74 -0.51 1.21
CA ILE A 94 -26.74 -0.66 0.16
C ILE A 94 -27.54 -1.93 0.47
N ASP A 95 -28.85 -1.76 0.71
CA ASP A 95 -29.75 -2.90 0.89
C ASP A 95 -29.74 -3.79 -0.36
N LYS A 96 -29.78 -5.10 -0.16
CA LYS A 96 -29.82 -6.09 -1.25
C LYS A 96 -31.04 -5.90 -2.15
N ASP A 97 -32.14 -5.44 -1.57
CA ASP A 97 -33.40 -5.23 -2.29
C ASP A 97 -33.57 -3.77 -2.75
N TYR A 98 -32.51 -2.95 -2.61
CA TYR A 98 -32.54 -1.56 -3.05
C TYR A 98 -32.66 -1.44 -4.57
N ILE A 99 -33.70 -0.74 -5.02
CA ILE A 99 -33.91 -0.42 -6.43
C ILE A 99 -33.35 0.98 -6.70
N PHE A 100 -32.26 1.05 -7.46
CA PHE A 100 -31.66 2.32 -7.89
C PHE A 100 -32.63 3.11 -8.78
N ARG A 101 -32.68 4.42 -8.54
CA ARG A 101 -33.62 5.35 -9.19
C ARG A 101 -33.08 5.87 -10.52
N SER A 102 -31.76 5.94 -10.66
CA SER A 102 -31.13 6.46 -11.88
C SER A 102 -29.75 5.86 -12.12
N SER A 103 -29.30 5.94 -13.37
CA SER A 103 -27.92 5.60 -13.73
C SER A 103 -26.90 6.51 -13.04
N GLU A 104 -27.24 7.78 -12.82
CA GLU A 104 -26.37 8.75 -12.15
C GLU A 104 -26.09 8.36 -10.70
N GLU A 105 -27.11 7.87 -9.98
CA GLU A 105 -26.96 7.34 -8.63
C GLU A 105 -25.96 6.18 -8.58
N VAL A 106 -26.11 5.21 -9.49
CA VAL A 106 -25.20 4.06 -9.55
C VAL A 106 -23.79 4.50 -9.91
N LEU A 107 -23.63 5.41 -10.88
CA LEU A 107 -22.33 5.94 -11.30
C LEU A 107 -21.62 6.72 -10.17
N HIS A 108 -22.36 7.47 -9.37
CA HIS A 108 -21.82 8.19 -8.22
C HIS A 108 -21.28 7.22 -7.17
N ILE A 109 -22.08 6.24 -6.76
CA ILE A 109 -21.70 5.21 -5.78
C ILE A 109 -20.48 4.43 -6.27
N LEU A 110 -20.52 3.98 -7.53
CA LEU A 110 -19.43 3.23 -8.15
C LEU A 110 -18.16 4.07 -8.27
N GLY A 111 -18.28 5.38 -8.56
CA GLY A 111 -17.18 6.32 -8.53
C GLY A 111 -16.51 6.43 -7.16
N ASN A 112 -17.30 6.47 -6.08
CA ASN A 112 -16.78 6.51 -4.71
C ASN A 112 -16.03 5.22 -4.35
N ILE A 113 -16.59 4.05 -4.71
CA ILE A 113 -15.96 2.75 -4.50
C ILE A 113 -14.62 2.67 -5.27
N LEU A 114 -14.64 2.97 -6.57
CA LEU A 114 -13.44 2.96 -7.42
C LEU A 114 -12.37 3.94 -6.90
N GLY A 115 -12.76 5.13 -6.46
CA GLY A 115 -11.86 6.10 -5.86
C GLY A 115 -11.19 5.57 -4.59
N CYS A 116 -11.92 4.86 -3.72
CA CYS A 116 -11.35 4.21 -2.55
C CYS A 116 -10.36 3.11 -2.94
N LEU A 117 -10.75 2.19 -3.83
CA LEU A 117 -9.88 1.11 -4.28
C LEU A 117 -8.59 1.63 -4.94
N GLN A 118 -8.67 2.70 -5.73
CA GLN A 118 -7.52 3.30 -6.39
C GLN A 118 -6.57 3.92 -5.37
N ARG A 119 -7.08 4.63 -4.35
CA ARG A 119 -6.26 5.17 -3.27
C ARG A 119 -5.58 4.07 -2.46
N GLY A 120 -6.32 3.00 -2.12
CA GLY A 120 -5.76 1.87 -1.39
C GLY A 120 -4.66 1.12 -2.15
N ARG A 121 -4.83 0.95 -3.47
CA ARG A 121 -3.77 0.40 -4.34
C ARG A 121 -2.56 1.33 -4.41
N THR A 122 -2.80 2.62 -4.59
CA THR A 122 -1.74 3.61 -4.80
C THR A 122 -0.86 3.80 -3.55
N SER A 123 -1.42 3.69 -2.34
CA SER A 123 -0.65 3.78 -1.11
C SER A 123 0.41 2.68 -0.97
N LEU A 124 0.20 1.52 -1.60
CA LEU A 124 1.15 0.40 -1.62
C LEU A 124 2.14 0.49 -2.80
N ILE A 125 1.71 0.96 -3.97
CA ILE A 125 2.57 1.03 -5.16
C ILE A 125 3.59 2.16 -5.05
N LEU A 126 3.19 3.33 -4.54
CA LEU A 126 4.01 4.54 -4.54
C LEU A 126 4.52 4.85 -3.14
N PRO A 127 5.86 4.79 -2.91
CA PRO A 127 6.46 5.27 -1.67
C PRO A 127 6.16 6.75 -1.46
N ARG A 128 5.87 7.15 -0.22
CA ARG A 128 5.73 8.56 0.13
C ARG A 128 7.08 9.26 0.04
N LYS A 129 7.13 10.37 -0.70
CA LYS A 129 8.30 11.26 -0.68
C LYS A 129 8.44 11.86 0.72
N ARG A 130 9.61 11.68 1.34
CA ARG A 130 10.00 12.33 2.60
C ARG A 130 11.34 13.02 2.38
N THR A 131 11.51 14.19 2.99
CA THR A 131 12.83 14.82 3.01
C THR A 131 13.75 14.05 3.95
N ILE A 132 15.06 14.23 3.79
CA ILE A 132 16.03 13.61 4.69
C ILE A 132 15.87 14.10 6.13
N ASP A 133 15.54 15.39 6.29
CA ASP A 133 15.29 16.02 7.59
C ASP A 133 14.08 15.38 8.29
N ASP A 134 13.01 15.09 7.53
CA ASP A 134 11.84 14.36 8.04
C ASP A 134 12.18 12.94 8.50
N LEU A 135 13.10 12.28 7.80
CA LEU A 135 13.56 10.94 8.16
C LEU A 135 14.40 10.96 9.44
N MET A 136 15.37 11.87 9.52
CA MET A 136 16.25 12.02 10.70
C MET A 136 15.47 12.39 11.96
N LYS A 137 14.48 13.28 11.84
CA LYS A 137 13.63 13.71 12.96
C LYS A 137 12.46 12.76 13.24
N SER A 138 12.34 11.67 12.48
CA SER A 138 11.23 10.73 12.62
C SER A 138 11.24 10.07 14.00
N ARG A 139 10.04 9.87 14.58
CA ARG A 139 9.87 9.05 15.79
C ARG A 139 10.46 7.64 15.62
N ASN A 140 10.45 7.14 14.39
CA ASN A 140 11.01 5.84 14.05
C ASN A 140 12.53 5.77 14.26
N MET A 141 13.28 6.88 14.12
CA MET A 141 14.71 6.86 14.44
C MET A 141 14.97 6.64 15.95
N LYS A 142 14.01 6.98 16.81
CA LYS A 142 14.10 6.78 18.26
C LYS A 142 13.89 5.33 18.70
N CYS A 143 13.38 4.46 17.82
CA CYS A 143 13.22 3.03 18.13
C CYS A 143 14.50 2.22 17.93
N LEU A 144 15.56 2.84 17.42
CA LEU A 144 16.83 2.20 17.11
C LEU A 144 17.70 2.06 18.36
N ASN A 145 18.21 0.85 18.59
CA ASN A 145 19.14 0.56 19.67
C ASN A 145 20.32 -0.32 19.19
N PRO A 146 21.58 0.16 19.25
CA PRO A 146 21.99 1.52 19.63
C PRO A 146 21.50 2.59 18.64
N ALA A 147 21.40 3.83 19.14
CA ALA A 147 21.09 4.98 18.31
C ALA A 147 22.19 5.21 17.26
N LEU A 148 21.80 5.74 16.10
CA LEU A 148 22.72 6.05 15.01
C LEU A 148 23.24 7.51 15.11
N PRO A 149 24.41 7.80 14.52
CA PRO A 149 24.88 9.16 14.31
C PRO A 149 23.88 10.05 13.55
N GLU A 150 23.97 11.36 13.77
CA GLU A 150 23.05 12.37 13.18
C GLU A 150 23.15 12.49 11.66
N ASP A 151 24.21 11.97 11.05
CA ASP A 151 24.41 11.97 9.60
C ASP A 151 23.85 10.72 8.90
N LEU A 152 23.18 9.83 9.65
CA LEU A 152 22.56 8.62 9.15
C LEU A 152 21.05 8.59 9.43
N ALA A 153 20.27 8.21 8.42
CA ALA A 153 18.84 7.96 8.56
C ALA A 153 18.47 6.59 7.99
N LEU A 154 17.55 5.91 8.68
CA LEU A 154 16.97 4.65 8.22
C LEU A 154 15.54 4.87 7.75
N SER A 155 15.07 4.04 6.83
CA SER A 155 13.67 4.02 6.42
C SER A 155 13.22 2.62 6.02
N PHE A 156 12.03 2.25 6.47
CA PHE A 156 11.27 1.14 5.92
C PHE A 156 10.04 1.68 5.20
N TYR A 157 9.82 1.21 3.97
CA TYR A 157 8.65 1.58 3.18
C TYR A 157 8.23 0.43 2.26
N ILE A 158 6.99 0.50 1.77
CA ILE A 158 6.46 -0.45 0.79
C ILE A 158 6.59 0.15 -0.61
N GLN A 159 7.05 -0.67 -1.55
CA GLN A 159 7.06 -0.38 -2.97
C GLN A 159 6.45 -1.56 -3.72
N SER A 160 5.19 -1.43 -4.14
CA SER A 160 4.42 -2.53 -4.70
C SER A 160 4.35 -3.71 -3.72
N HIS A 161 4.84 -4.89 -4.09
CA HIS A 161 4.86 -6.10 -3.26
C HIS A 161 6.15 -6.27 -2.45
N LYS A 162 6.97 -5.23 -2.33
CA LYS A 162 8.27 -5.30 -1.66
C LYS A 162 8.30 -4.45 -0.41
N LEU A 163 8.84 -5.01 0.66
CA LEU A 163 9.36 -4.25 1.79
C LEU A 163 10.76 -3.78 1.42
N VAL A 164 10.98 -2.47 1.45
CA VAL A 164 12.27 -1.85 1.17
C VAL A 164 12.84 -1.29 2.45
N PHE A 165 14.10 -1.61 2.72
CA PHE A 165 14.91 -0.99 3.76
C PHE A 165 15.96 -0.10 3.10
N ALA A 166 15.99 1.17 3.46
CA ALA A 166 16.95 2.15 2.96
C ALA A 166 17.77 2.76 4.09
N VAL A 167 19.06 2.93 3.82
CA VAL A 167 20.02 3.66 4.64
C VAL A 167 20.42 4.90 3.86
N TYR A 168 20.29 6.07 4.48
CA TYR A 168 20.69 7.35 3.92
C TYR A 168 21.87 7.90 4.71
N GLN A 169 22.89 8.36 4.00
CA GLN A 169 24.04 9.06 4.54
C GLN A 169 24.06 10.48 4.02
N VAL A 170 24.20 11.43 4.94
CA VAL A 170 24.37 12.85 4.64
C VAL A 170 25.84 13.22 4.84
N SER A 171 26.42 13.92 3.88
CA SER A 171 27.79 14.44 4.00
C SER A 171 27.87 15.86 3.45
N PHE A 172 28.81 16.64 3.98
CA PHE A 172 29.10 17.98 3.49
C PHE A 172 30.46 17.98 2.81
N VAL A 173 30.47 18.17 1.48
CA VAL A 173 31.69 18.23 0.68
C VAL A 173 31.74 19.59 0.01
N GLN A 174 32.76 20.39 0.34
CA GLN A 174 32.99 21.72 -0.23
C GLN A 174 31.76 22.66 -0.13
N GLY A 175 31.08 22.65 1.01
CA GLY A 175 29.88 23.47 1.24
C GLY A 175 28.59 22.96 0.56
N THR A 176 28.66 21.85 -0.19
CA THR A 176 27.50 21.21 -0.82
C THR A 176 27.10 19.97 -0.02
N MET A 177 25.80 19.84 0.29
CA MET A 177 25.27 18.60 0.85
C MET A 177 25.21 17.51 -0.23
N LYS A 178 25.84 16.37 0.06
CA LYS A 178 25.77 15.16 -0.76
C LYS A 178 24.99 14.10 0.00
N PHE A 179 24.10 13.42 -0.74
CA PHE A 179 23.27 12.33 -0.22
C PHE A 179 23.67 11.03 -0.91
N GLU A 180 23.92 10.00 -0.11
CA GLU A 180 24.11 8.64 -0.59
C GLU A 180 23.06 7.72 0.02
N SER A 181 22.53 6.80 -0.78
CA SER A 181 21.50 5.86 -0.33
C SER A 181 21.87 4.44 -0.73
N HIS A 182 21.73 3.52 0.23
CA HIS A 182 21.85 2.09 0.02
C HIS A 182 20.54 1.43 0.40
N GLN A 183 20.05 0.50 -0.41
CA GLN A 183 18.78 -0.16 -0.14
C GLN A 183 18.86 -1.67 -0.35
N ALA A 184 18.06 -2.37 0.44
CA ALA A 184 17.79 -3.80 0.32
C ALA A 184 16.27 -4.00 0.31
N GLU A 185 15.81 -5.04 -0.37
CA GLU A 185 14.38 -5.31 -0.53
C GLU A 185 14.08 -6.80 -0.32
N ALA A 186 12.88 -7.10 0.16
CA ALA A 186 12.34 -8.45 0.19
C ALA A 186 10.89 -8.44 -0.31
N SER A 187 10.53 -9.48 -1.04
CA SER A 187 9.14 -9.68 -1.49
C SER A 187 8.27 -10.10 -0.32
N VAL A 188 7.09 -9.49 -0.21
CA VAL A 188 6.08 -9.76 0.81
C VAL A 188 4.87 -10.37 0.09
N PRO A 189 4.67 -11.70 0.15
CA PRO A 189 3.71 -12.39 -0.72
C PRO A 189 2.27 -11.88 -0.59
N TRP A 190 1.80 -11.60 0.62
CA TRP A 190 0.42 -11.13 0.83
C TRP A 190 0.16 -9.74 0.23
N LEU A 191 1.18 -8.88 0.10
CA LEU A 191 1.04 -7.59 -0.59
C LEU A 191 0.78 -7.80 -2.08
N ASN A 192 1.36 -8.83 -2.69
CA ASN A 192 1.08 -9.17 -4.09
C ASN A 192 -0.38 -9.60 -4.26
N ASP A 193 -0.88 -10.50 -3.40
CA ASP A 193 -2.29 -10.93 -3.42
C ASP A 193 -3.25 -9.74 -3.29
N VAL A 194 -2.98 -8.84 -2.35
CA VAL A 194 -3.76 -7.60 -2.13
C VAL A 194 -3.76 -6.73 -3.39
N LEU A 195 -2.60 -6.51 -4.01
CA LEU A 195 -2.47 -5.67 -5.22
C LEU A 195 -3.22 -6.27 -6.41
N VAL A 196 -3.18 -7.60 -6.55
CA VAL A 196 -3.96 -8.32 -7.57
C VAL A 196 -5.46 -8.11 -7.32
N LEU A 197 -5.93 -8.31 -6.09
CA LEU A 197 -7.34 -8.16 -5.74
C LEU A 197 -7.84 -6.73 -5.91
N PHE A 198 -7.03 -5.73 -5.55
CA PHE A 198 -7.33 -4.32 -5.87
C PHE A 198 -7.47 -4.11 -7.38
N THR A 199 -6.55 -4.66 -8.17
CA THR A 199 -6.54 -4.50 -9.64
C THR A 199 -7.77 -5.15 -10.28
N VAL A 200 -8.12 -6.37 -9.86
CA VAL A 200 -9.32 -7.07 -10.34
C VAL A 200 -10.59 -6.30 -9.96
N ALA A 201 -10.70 -5.82 -8.72
CA ALA A 201 -11.86 -5.06 -8.27
C ALA A 201 -12.02 -3.73 -9.03
N LEU A 202 -10.91 -3.02 -9.29
CA LEU A 202 -10.90 -1.81 -10.10
C LEU A 202 -11.36 -2.11 -11.54
N GLN A 203 -10.86 -3.18 -12.15
CA GLN A 203 -11.23 -3.56 -13.52
C GLN A 203 -12.73 -3.88 -13.62
N LEU A 204 -13.27 -4.68 -12.69
CA LEU A 204 -14.69 -5.02 -12.68
C LEU A 204 -15.57 -3.78 -12.44
N GLY A 205 -15.20 -2.94 -11.49
CA GLY A 205 -15.93 -1.70 -11.22
C GLY A 205 -15.89 -0.74 -12.41
N GLN A 206 -14.75 -0.64 -13.11
CA GLN A 206 -14.63 0.19 -14.31
C GLN A 206 -15.48 -0.35 -15.46
N GLN A 207 -15.46 -1.68 -15.70
CA GLN A 207 -16.31 -2.31 -16.71
C GLN A 207 -17.80 -2.07 -16.45
N LEU A 208 -18.24 -2.16 -15.20
CA LEU A 208 -19.62 -1.85 -14.83
C LEU A 208 -19.94 -0.38 -15.09
N LYS A 209 -19.03 0.52 -14.71
CA LYS A 209 -19.17 1.97 -14.93
C LYS A 209 -19.31 2.28 -16.41
N ASP A 210 -18.49 1.67 -17.26
CA ASP A 210 -18.50 1.89 -18.71
C ASP A 210 -19.82 1.41 -19.31
N LYS A 211 -20.29 0.20 -18.94
CA LYS A 211 -21.58 -0.33 -19.40
C LYS A 211 -22.75 0.57 -19.03
N ILE A 212 -22.82 1.00 -17.76
CA ILE A 212 -23.88 1.90 -17.30
C ILE A 212 -23.81 3.23 -18.04
N SER A 213 -22.61 3.78 -18.24
CA SER A 213 -22.43 5.04 -18.95
C SER A 213 -22.89 4.97 -20.40
N VAL A 214 -22.69 3.83 -21.09
CA VAL A 214 -23.22 3.58 -22.43
C VAL A 214 -24.75 3.54 -22.38
N PHE A 215 -25.36 2.72 -21.53
CA PHE A 215 -26.83 2.64 -21.44
C PHE A 215 -27.50 3.97 -21.04
N ALA A 216 -26.85 4.76 -20.17
CA ALA A 216 -27.34 6.07 -19.76
C ALA A 216 -27.42 7.08 -20.91
N GLN A 217 -26.68 6.87 -22.00
CA GLN A 217 -26.76 7.70 -23.22
C GLN A 217 -27.97 7.33 -24.10
N TYR A 218 -28.49 6.10 -23.95
CA TYR A 218 -29.59 5.55 -24.74
C TYR A 218 -30.93 5.60 -24.00
N LYS A 219 -31.24 6.69 -23.27
CA LYS A 219 -32.50 6.85 -22.50
C LYS A 219 -33.78 6.57 -23.31
N ASP A 220 -33.69 6.62 -24.65
CA ASP A 220 -34.80 6.40 -25.59
C ASP A 220 -34.79 5.02 -26.31
N PHE A 221 -33.96 4.05 -25.90
CA PHE A 221 -33.95 2.74 -26.56
C PHE A 221 -35.12 1.86 -26.10
N THR A 222 -36.28 2.08 -26.71
CA THR A 222 -37.41 1.14 -26.67
C THR A 222 -37.12 -0.05 -27.58
N VAL A 223 -36.89 -1.23 -27.01
CA VAL A 223 -36.95 -2.51 -27.75
C VAL A 223 -38.42 -2.70 -28.20
N GLY A 224 -38.79 -2.12 -29.34
CA GLY A 224 -40.17 -2.15 -29.82
C GLY A 224 -40.52 -1.25 -31.02
N SER A 225 -39.66 -0.34 -31.46
CA SER A 225 -40.01 0.63 -32.52
C SER A 225 -39.56 0.21 -33.92
N GLN A 226 -39.70 -1.08 -34.27
CA GLN A 226 -39.49 -1.57 -35.65
C GLN A 226 -40.59 -2.52 -36.15
N ALA A 227 -41.77 -2.51 -35.52
CA ALA A 227 -42.91 -3.25 -36.03
C ALA A 227 -44.11 -2.31 -36.19
N LEU A 228 -44.08 -1.41 -37.18
CA LEU A 228 -45.26 -0.71 -37.75
C LEU A 228 -44.79 0.26 -38.85
N HIS A 229 -44.36 -0.24 -40.01
CA HIS A 229 -44.44 0.50 -41.29
C HIS A 229 -44.28 -0.44 -42.50
N CYS A 230 -44.94 -1.60 -42.45
CA CYS A 230 -45.10 -2.47 -43.62
C CYS A 230 -46.52 -3.05 -43.67
N VAL A 231 -47.53 -2.18 -43.68
CA VAL A 231 -48.89 -2.36 -44.23
C VAL A 231 -49.40 -0.91 -44.39
N ALA A 232 -49.95 -0.37 -45.48
CA ALA A 232 -50.68 -0.92 -46.60
C ALA A 232 -50.70 0.11 -47.77
N TYR A 233 -50.93 -0.41 -48.99
CA TYR A 233 -51.28 0.22 -50.28
C TYR A 233 -50.22 1.02 -51.03
#